data_AF-A0A150F2W7-F1
#
_entry.id   AF-A0A150F2W7-F1
#
_cell.length_a   1.000
_cell.length_b   1.000
_cell.length_c   1.000
_cell.angle_alpha   90.00
_cell.angle_beta   90.00
_cell.angle_gamma   90.00
#
_symmetry.space_group_name_H-M   'P 1'
#
loop_
_entity.id
_entity.type
_entity.pdbx_description
1 polymer ?
#
loop_
_entity_poly.entity_id
_entity_poly.type
_entity_poly.pdbx_seq_one_letter_code
_entity_poly.pdbx_strand_id
1 'polypeptide(L)'
;MELERSKLLKNQVQIVINLIQDRKRNNEHSFYDTLLNRLYKIYELLKEERLRNENINGAMRAYLDTNLVKSYSDPLVIELDKLEMLLK
;
A
#
# COMPACT_ATOMS: atom_id res chain seq x y z
N MET A 1 21.48 -0.53 -9.30
CA MET A 1 20.18 0.10 -9.62
C MET A 1 18.98 -0.74 -9.18
N GLU A 2 18.87 -2.05 -9.51
CA GLU A 2 17.73 -2.88 -9.06
C GLU A 2 17.62 -3.05 -7.53
N LEU A 3 18.75 -3.18 -6.84
CA LEU A 3 18.79 -3.38 -5.39
C LEU A 3 18.24 -2.17 -4.60
N GLU A 4 18.47 -0.95 -5.12
CA GLU A 4 17.96 0.29 -4.51
C GLU A 4 16.45 0.43 -4.72
N ARG A 5 15.95 0.08 -5.92
CA ARG A 5 14.50 0.06 -6.21
C ARG A 5 13.76 -0.92 -5.29
N SER A 6 14.30 -2.14 -5.12
CA SER A 6 13.70 -3.15 -4.22
C SER A 6 13.66 -2.68 -2.76
N LYS A 7 14.72 -2.01 -2.27
CA LYS A 7 14.73 -1.41 -0.93
C LYS A 7 13.72 -0.28 -0.78
N LEU A 8 13.65 0.63 -1.74
CA LEU A 8 12.66 1.73 -1.74
C LEU A 8 11.24 1.18 -1.70
N LEU A 9 10.95 0.18 -2.53
CA LEU A 9 9.64 -0.43 -2.61
C LEU A 9 9.28 -1.19 -1.32
N LYS A 10 10.21 -1.95 -0.72
CA LYS A 10 10.02 -2.59 0.60
C LYS A 10 9.68 -1.57 1.68
N ASN A 11 10.43 -0.46 1.73
CA ASN A 11 10.18 0.61 2.68
C ASN A 11 8.81 1.24 2.46
N GLN A 12 8.43 1.51 1.22
CA GLN A 12 7.14 2.09 0.89
C GLN A 12 5.98 1.16 1.27
N VAL A 13 6.08 -0.13 0.97
CA VAL A 13 5.07 -1.13 1.37
C VAL A 13 4.91 -1.16 2.89
N GLN A 14 6.02 -1.11 3.63
CA GLN A 14 5.99 -1.10 5.10
C GLN A 14 5.32 0.17 5.66
N ILE A 15 5.62 1.34 5.08
CA ILE A 15 4.98 2.62 5.46
C ILE A 15 3.45 2.51 5.30
N VAL A 16 3.00 2.01 4.15
CA VAL A 16 1.56 1.87 3.86
C VAL A 16 0.90 0.86 4.80
N ILE A 17 1.55 -0.28 5.09
CA ILE A 17 1.06 -1.26 6.06
C ILE A 17 0.87 -0.62 7.44
N ASN A 18 1.87 0.12 7.92
CA ASN A 18 1.80 0.76 9.23
C ASN A 18 0.65 1.78 9.30
N LEU A 19 0.49 2.62 8.28
CA LEU A 19 -0.62 3.58 8.19
C LEU A 19 -1.99 2.90 8.21
N ILE A 20 -2.15 1.78 7.50
CA ILE A 20 -3.40 1.03 7.49
C ILE A 20 -3.67 0.40 8.86
N GLN A 21 -2.65 -0.17 9.51
CA GLN A 21 -2.81 -0.73 10.85
C GLN A 21 -3.23 0.33 11.88
N ASP A 22 -2.60 1.51 11.85
CA ASP A 22 -2.93 2.62 12.74
C ASP A 22 -4.37 3.13 12.51
N ARG A 23 -4.83 3.16 11.26
CA ARG A 23 -6.22 3.51 10.94
C ARG A 23 -7.21 2.44 11.34
N LYS A 24 -6.88 1.16 11.08
CA LYS A 24 -7.73 0.02 11.42
C LYS A 24 -8.01 -0.05 12.92
N ARG A 25 -7.04 0.33 13.77
CA ARG A 25 -7.24 0.43 15.24
C ARG A 25 -8.37 1.38 15.63
N ASN A 26 -8.63 2.41 14.83
CA ASN A 26 -9.61 3.45 15.12
C ASN A 26 -10.91 3.28 14.31
N ASN A 27 -10.87 2.54 13.21
CA ASN A 27 -12.01 2.33 12.33
C ASN A 27 -11.87 0.99 11.60
N GLU A 28 -12.61 -0.01 12.04
CA GLU A 28 -12.59 -1.34 11.44
C GLU A 28 -13.37 -1.32 10.12
N HIS A 29 -12.69 -1.62 9.02
CA HIS A 29 -13.29 -1.61 7.69
C HIS A 29 -12.66 -2.68 6.80
N SER A 30 -13.48 -3.45 6.08
CA SER A 30 -13.07 -4.57 5.22
C SER A 30 -12.08 -4.18 4.11
N PHE A 31 -12.11 -2.91 3.68
CA PHE A 31 -11.11 -2.32 2.80
C PHE A 31 -9.68 -2.48 3.34
N TYR A 32 -9.47 -2.17 4.63
CA TYR A 32 -8.16 -2.24 5.25
C TYR A 32 -7.63 -3.69 5.28
N ASP A 33 -8.51 -4.66 5.56
CA ASP A 33 -8.13 -6.09 5.55
C ASP A 33 -7.73 -6.56 4.16
N THR A 34 -8.53 -6.19 3.16
CA THR A 34 -8.27 -6.55 1.76
C THR A 34 -6.96 -5.94 1.28
N LEU A 35 -6.71 -4.68 1.62
CA LEU A 35 -5.50 -3.97 1.24
C LEU A 35 -4.27 -4.51 1.96
N LEU A 36 -4.35 -4.78 3.27
CA LEU A 36 -3.26 -5.41 4.04
C LEU A 36 -2.88 -6.77 3.47
N ASN A 37 -3.85 -7.62 3.16
CA ASN A 37 -3.57 -8.94 2.58
C ASN A 37 -2.79 -8.84 1.26
N ARG A 38 -3.14 -7.88 0.40
CA ARG A 38 -2.41 -7.62 -0.85
C ARG A 38 -1.00 -7.10 -0.58
N LEU A 39 -0.85 -6.17 0.36
CA LEU A 39 0.45 -5.59 0.71
C LEU A 39 1.40 -6.60 1.33
N TYR A 40 0.91 -7.49 2.20
CA TYR A 40 1.72 -8.58 2.75
C TYR A 40 2.18 -9.55 1.67
N LYS A 41 1.31 -9.89 0.70
CA LYS A 41 1.71 -10.71 -0.43
C LYS A 41 2.83 -10.05 -1.25
N ILE A 42 2.73 -8.75 -1.51
CA ILE A 42 3.78 -7.99 -2.20
C ILE A 42 5.06 -7.96 -1.37
N TYR A 43 4.96 -7.76 -0.07
CA TYR A 43 6.11 -7.75 0.83
C TYR A 43 6.87 -9.08 0.83
N GLU A 44 6.16 -10.21 0.91
CA GLU A 44 6.77 -11.53 0.84
C GLU A 44 7.42 -11.78 -0.53
N LEU A 45 6.75 -11.42 -1.63
CA LEU A 45 7.33 -11.53 -2.97
C LEU A 45 8.59 -10.65 -3.15
N LEU A 46 8.62 -9.47 -2.54
CA LEU A 46 9.81 -8.61 -2.50
C LEU A 46 10.94 -9.24 -1.68
N LYS A 47 10.62 -9.92 -0.58
CA LYS A 47 11.59 -10.60 0.28
C LYS A 47 12.23 -11.79 -0.43
N GLU A 48 11.43 -12.53 -1.21
CA GLU A 48 11.88 -13.66 -2.03
C GLU A 48 12.51 -13.25 -3.37
N GLU A 49 12.57 -11.95 -3.68
CA GLU A 49 13.02 -11.42 -4.98
C GLU A 49 12.23 -12.00 -6.18
N ARG A 50 10.95 -12.30 -5.94
CA ARG A 50 10.01 -12.88 -6.90
C ARG A 50 8.94 -11.92 -7.39
N LEU A 51 8.97 -10.67 -6.93
CA LEU A 51 8.07 -9.64 -7.42
C LEU A 51 8.34 -9.42 -8.92
N ARG A 52 7.34 -9.66 -9.75
CA ARG A 52 7.46 -9.51 -11.22
C ARG A 52 6.53 -8.42 -11.72
N ASN A 53 5.22 -8.65 -11.58
CA ASN A 53 4.18 -7.83 -12.21
C ASN A 53 3.03 -7.51 -11.23
N GLU A 54 3.26 -7.70 -9.95
CA GLU A 54 2.26 -7.42 -8.92
C GLU A 54 2.04 -5.91 -8.83
N ASN A 55 0.77 -5.54 -8.92
CA ASN A 55 0.33 -4.17 -8.95
C ASN A 55 -0.90 -4.03 -8.05
N ILE A 56 -0.99 -2.87 -7.42
CA ILE A 56 -2.16 -2.45 -6.62
C ILE A 56 -2.87 -1.29 -7.32
N ASN A 57 -2.89 -1.30 -8.65
CA ASN A 57 -3.48 -0.23 -9.45
C ASN A 57 -4.91 0.08 -8.97
N GLY A 58 -5.15 1.36 -8.70
CA GLY A 58 -6.44 1.86 -8.25
C GLY A 58 -6.74 1.60 -6.77
N ALA A 59 -5.78 1.17 -5.94
CA ALA A 59 -5.95 1.10 -4.50
C ALA A 59 -6.19 2.49 -3.88
N MET A 60 -5.50 3.53 -4.36
CA MET A 60 -5.75 4.92 -3.97
C MET A 60 -7.18 5.34 -4.34
N ARG A 61 -7.61 5.05 -5.57
CA ARG A 61 -8.98 5.38 -6.02
C ARG A 61 -10.03 4.64 -5.21
N ALA A 62 -9.86 3.32 -5.03
CA ALA A 62 -10.76 2.52 -4.21
C ALA A 62 -10.81 3.00 -2.76
N TYR A 63 -9.70 3.52 -2.22
CA TYR A 63 -9.69 4.12 -0.90
C TYR A 63 -10.49 5.44 -0.85
N LEU A 64 -10.30 6.31 -1.85
CA LEU A 64 -11.06 7.55 -2.00
C LEU A 64 -12.57 7.32 -2.20
N ASP A 65 -12.93 6.22 -2.86
CA ASP A 65 -14.32 5.81 -3.06
C ASP A 65 -14.97 5.25 -1.78
N THR A 66 -14.20 5.03 -0.71
CA THR A 66 -14.76 4.66 0.60
C THR A 66 -15.16 5.88 1.42
N ASN A 67 -16.08 5.70 2.36
CA ASN A 67 -16.45 6.73 3.33
C ASN A 67 -15.36 6.97 4.42
N LEU A 68 -14.16 6.40 4.25
CA LEU A 68 -13.05 6.50 5.21
C LEU A 68 -12.19 7.75 4.99
N VAL A 69 -12.18 8.27 3.75
CA VAL A 69 -11.32 9.40 3.38
C VAL A 69 -12.07 10.71 3.56
N LYS A 70 -11.45 11.63 4.31
CA LYS A 70 -11.98 12.98 4.51
C LYS A 70 -11.40 14.02 3.56
N SER A 71 -10.25 13.74 2.94
CA SER A 71 -9.52 14.68 2.07
C SER A 71 -8.46 13.96 1.22
N TYR A 72 -8.10 14.53 0.07
CA TYR A 72 -6.94 14.11 -0.72
C TYR A 72 -5.59 14.34 0.00
N SER A 73 -5.57 15.21 1.02
CA SER A 73 -4.39 15.43 1.89
C SER A 73 -4.19 14.32 2.92
N ASP A 74 -4.99 13.25 2.87
CA ASP A 74 -4.92 12.14 3.79
C ASP A 74 -3.58 11.37 3.60
N PRO A 75 -2.81 11.13 4.68
CA PRO A 75 -1.51 10.45 4.57
C PRO A 75 -1.57 9.10 3.86
N LEU A 76 -2.64 8.32 4.05
CA LEU A 76 -2.76 7.02 3.40
C LEU A 76 -3.04 7.16 1.89
N VAL A 77 -3.77 8.21 1.46
CA VAL A 77 -3.96 8.52 0.03
C VAL A 77 -2.61 8.81 -0.63
N ILE A 78 -1.80 9.68 -0.01
CA ILE A 78 -0.49 10.08 -0.54
C ILE A 78 0.47 8.90 -0.65
N GLU A 79 0.55 8.07 0.39
CA GLU A 79 1.47 6.93 0.40
C GLU A 79 1.01 5.79 -0.52
N LEU A 80 -0.30 5.64 -0.75
CA LEU A 80 -0.84 4.71 -1.76
C LEU A 80 -0.51 5.15 -3.18
N ASP A 81 -0.64 6.45 -3.49
CA ASP A 81 -0.27 6.99 -4.81
C ASP A 81 1.20 6.72 -5.13
N LYS A 82 2.10 7.02 -4.18
CA LYS A 82 3.52 6.72 -4.30
C LYS A 82 3.78 5.23 -4.51
N LEU A 83 3.12 4.36 -3.75
CA LEU A 83 3.29 2.92 -3.88
C LEU A 83 2.82 2.41 -5.25
N GLU A 84 1.69 2.90 -5.75
CA GLU A 84 1.22 2.60 -7.11
C GLU A 84 2.22 3.04 -8.17
N MET A 85 2.85 4.21 -8.02
CA MET A 85 3.88 4.67 -8.96
C MET A 85 5.14 3.79 -8.94
N LEU A 86 5.58 3.31 -7.78
CA LEU A 86 6.77 2.45 -7.67
C LEU A 86 6.57 1.05 -8.23
N LEU A 87 5.32 0.56 -8.23
CA LEU A 87 4.91 -0.76 -8.74
C LEU A 87 4.57 -0.77 -10.24
N LYS A 88 4.52 0.40 -10.89
CA LYS A 88 4.47 0.52 -12.36
C LYS A 88 5.84 0.24 -12.99
#